data_AF-A0A951JFH7-F1
#
_entry.id   AF-A0A951JFH7-F1
#
_cell.length_a   1.000
_cell.length_b   1.000
_cell.length_c   1.000
_cell.angle_alpha   90.00
_cell.angle_beta   90.00
_cell.angle_gamma   90.00
#
_symmetry.space_group_name_H-M   'P 1'
#
loop_
_entity.id
_entity.type
_entity.pdbx_description
1 polymer ?
#
loop_
_entity_poly.entity_id
_entity_poly.type
_entity_poly.pdbx_seq_one_letter_code
_entity_poly.pdbx_strand_id
1 'polypeptide(L)'
;MPIPGMRLRRRALAAAAALLALHPVAALAQEDEPRPSQRVRVLAPGEGWISPTPATVVEADAETLLLDVGGVQMQVRRVTITRLEVSDGKRNRVLWGAYGGALGAVLGYAAGRVHQNIAFRDSVRVECVPSAECPRGFRYAPRKPDPRHMTAITAAGGTIGAVVGVALPGERWRDISLRSALLPAEPRRGRLALAVGVRF
;
A
#
# COMPACT_ATOMS: atom_id res chain seq x y z
N MET A 1 -22.65 -36.88 -17.41
CA MET A 1 -23.43 -35.90 -16.63
C MET A 1 -22.47 -34.96 -15.89
N PRO A 2 -22.38 -33.67 -16.25
CA PRO A 2 -21.45 -32.72 -15.64
C PRO A 2 -21.96 -32.21 -14.28
N ILE A 3 -21.08 -32.21 -13.29
CA ILE A 3 -21.37 -31.83 -11.89
C ILE A 3 -21.56 -30.30 -11.77
N PRO A 4 -22.74 -29.80 -11.38
CA PRO A 4 -23.05 -28.37 -11.32
C PRO A 4 -22.49 -27.75 -10.02
N GLY A 5 -21.19 -27.48 -9.98
CA GLY A 5 -20.58 -26.86 -8.79
C GLY A 5 -19.30 -26.06 -9.04
N MET A 6 -18.61 -26.28 -10.16
CA MET A 6 -17.28 -25.68 -10.39
C MET A 6 -17.28 -24.27 -10.98
N ARG A 7 -18.42 -23.74 -11.45
CA ARG A 7 -18.46 -22.39 -12.07
C ARG A 7 -18.51 -21.23 -11.08
N LEU A 8 -18.95 -21.45 -9.83
CA LEU A 8 -19.04 -20.36 -8.84
C LEU A 8 -17.68 -19.98 -8.22
N ARG A 9 -16.76 -20.94 -8.06
CA ARG A 9 -15.44 -20.67 -7.43
C ARG A 9 -14.51 -19.81 -8.31
N ARG A 10 -14.64 -19.90 -9.64
CA ARG A 10 -13.82 -19.08 -10.57
C ARG A 10 -14.22 -17.60 -10.60
N ARG A 11 -15.48 -17.27 -10.31
CA ARG A 11 -15.94 -15.87 -10.30
C ARG A 11 -15.52 -15.10 -9.04
N ALA A 12 -15.41 -15.77 -7.90
CA ALA A 12 -14.96 -15.15 -6.64
C ALA A 12 -13.47 -14.77 -6.66
N LEU A 13 -12.63 -15.56 -7.34
CA LEU A 13 -11.19 -15.27 -7.51
C LEU A 13 -10.94 -14.10 -8.48
N ALA A 14 -11.77 -13.95 -9.51
CA ALA A 14 -11.64 -12.83 -10.47
C ALA A 14 -11.97 -11.47 -9.85
N ALA A 15 -12.90 -11.40 -8.90
CA ALA A 15 -13.26 -10.15 -8.22
C ALA A 15 -12.17 -9.65 -7.24
N ALA A 16 -11.43 -10.57 -6.61
CA ALA A 16 -10.31 -10.22 -5.72
C ALA A 16 -9.09 -9.69 -6.50
N ALA A 17 -8.83 -10.19 -7.70
CA ALA A 17 -7.76 -9.69 -8.57
C ALA A 17 -8.07 -8.27 -9.12
N ALA A 18 -9.34 -7.95 -9.39
CA ALA A 18 -9.74 -6.62 -9.86
C ALA A 18 -9.58 -5.53 -8.77
N LEU A 19 -9.73 -5.88 -7.49
CA LEU A 19 -9.49 -4.94 -6.38
C LEU A 19 -8.00 -4.67 -6.12
N LEU A 20 -7.12 -5.60 -6.50
CA LEU A 20 -5.66 -5.39 -6.48
C LEU A 20 -5.15 -4.62 -7.72
N ALA A 21 -5.97 -4.38 -8.75
CA ALA A 21 -5.59 -3.58 -9.92
C ALA A 21 -5.89 -2.08 -9.76
N LEU A 22 -6.56 -1.67 -8.67
CA LEU A 22 -6.87 -0.27 -8.33
C LEU A 22 -5.77 0.40 -7.50
N HIS A 23 -4.53 -0.10 -7.54
CA HIS A 23 -3.42 0.66 -6.99
C HIS A 23 -3.28 1.94 -7.81
N PRO A 24 -3.29 3.13 -7.18
CA PRO A 24 -3.05 4.37 -7.90
C PRO A 24 -1.65 4.26 -8.51
N VAL A 25 -1.63 4.15 -9.83
CA VAL A 25 -0.43 4.31 -10.66
C VAL A 25 0.29 5.53 -10.14
N ALA A 26 1.55 5.31 -9.76
CA ALA A 26 2.45 6.32 -9.23
C ALA A 26 2.25 7.64 -9.97
N ALA A 27 1.80 8.65 -9.23
CA ALA A 27 1.74 10.01 -9.72
C ALA A 27 3.11 10.32 -10.32
N LEU A 28 3.08 10.66 -11.62
CA LEU A 28 4.22 11.09 -12.40
C LEU A 28 5.13 11.95 -11.53
N ALA A 29 6.41 11.60 -11.47
CA ALA A 29 7.47 12.43 -10.93
C ALA A 29 7.55 13.70 -11.78
N GLN A 30 6.59 14.60 -11.60
CA GLN A 30 6.75 16.00 -11.92
C GLN A 30 7.90 16.48 -11.06
N GLU A 31 8.96 16.97 -11.70
CA GLU A 31 10.07 17.68 -11.06
C GLU A 31 9.50 18.97 -10.47
N ASP A 32 8.77 18.84 -9.37
CA ASP A 32 8.25 19.97 -8.62
C ASP A 32 9.43 20.59 -7.87
N GLU A 33 9.82 21.77 -8.31
CA GLU A 33 10.77 22.59 -7.57
C GLU A 33 10.22 22.86 -6.15
N PRO A 34 11.01 22.65 -5.08
CA PRO A 34 10.53 22.85 -3.72
C PRO A 34 10.02 24.27 -3.53
N ARG A 35 8.77 24.40 -3.07
CA ARG A 35 8.15 25.70 -2.86
C ARG A 35 8.65 26.33 -1.55
N PRO A 36 8.74 27.66 -1.46
CA PRO A 36 8.92 28.34 -0.18
C PRO A 36 7.86 27.89 0.82
N SER A 37 8.21 27.84 2.11
CA SER A 37 7.41 27.35 3.25
C SER A 37 7.10 25.84 3.27
N GLN A 38 7.64 25.06 2.33
CA GLN A 38 7.39 23.62 2.29
C GLN A 38 8.25 22.86 3.31
N ARG A 39 7.65 21.88 4.00
CA ARG A 39 8.40 20.99 4.91
C ARG A 39 9.13 19.93 4.09
N VAL A 40 10.41 19.78 4.36
CA VAL A 40 11.31 18.85 3.66
C VAL A 40 12.13 18.04 4.66
N ARG A 41 12.67 16.91 4.22
CA ARG A 41 13.71 16.16 4.90
C ARG A 41 14.91 16.10 3.98
N VAL A 42 16.05 16.57 4.49
CA VAL A 42 17.25 16.71 3.69
C VAL A 42 18.30 15.75 4.23
N LEU A 43 18.90 14.98 3.33
CA LEU A 43 20.10 14.21 3.60
C LEU A 43 21.26 14.88 2.84
N ALA A 44 22.18 15.48 3.60
CA ALA A 44 23.35 16.16 3.07
C ALA A 44 24.60 15.72 3.86
N PRO A 45 25.19 14.56 3.52
CA PRO A 45 26.32 14.02 4.26
C PRO A 45 27.54 14.97 4.25
N GLY A 46 27.69 15.78 3.20
CA GLY A 46 28.77 16.77 3.08
C GLY A 46 28.70 17.91 4.09
N GLU A 47 27.54 18.17 4.70
CA GLU A 47 27.32 19.17 5.74
C GLU A 47 27.28 18.54 7.16
N GLY A 48 27.66 17.26 7.28
CA GLY A 48 27.64 16.53 8.56
C GLY A 48 26.28 15.94 8.93
N TRP A 49 25.27 15.99 8.04
CA TRP A 49 23.96 15.38 8.28
C TRP A 49 23.95 13.92 7.83
N ILE A 50 24.15 13.02 8.79
CA ILE A 50 24.23 11.57 8.57
C ILE A 50 22.83 10.95 8.45
N SER A 51 21.80 11.62 8.94
CA SER A 51 20.39 11.20 8.89
C SER A 51 19.51 12.24 8.21
N PRO A 52 18.37 11.86 7.59
CA PRO A 52 17.42 12.82 7.03
C PRO A 52 16.92 13.81 8.10
N THR A 53 17.31 15.07 7.96
CA THR A 53 16.98 16.12 8.92
C THR A 53 15.72 16.87 8.46
N PRO A 54 14.68 16.97 9.29
CA PRO A 54 13.49 17.75 8.95
C PRO A 54 13.81 19.25 8.95
N ALA A 55 13.40 19.93 7.90
CA ALA A 55 13.59 21.36 7.70
C ALA A 55 12.39 21.99 6.99
N THR A 56 12.32 23.32 6.97
CA THR A 56 11.36 24.08 6.16
C THR A 56 12.11 24.89 5.12
N VAL A 57 11.70 24.82 3.87
CA VAL A 57 12.30 25.63 2.80
C VAL A 57 11.92 27.08 3.03
N VAL A 58 12.90 27.94 3.23
CA VAL A 58 12.69 29.39 3.32
C VAL A 58 12.77 29.98 1.91
N GLU A 59 13.83 29.61 1.18
CA GLU A 59 14.12 30.09 -0.16
C GLU A 59 14.83 28.99 -0.96
N ALA A 60 14.53 28.90 -2.25
CA ALA A 60 15.14 27.95 -3.17
C ALA A 60 15.72 28.70 -4.35
N ASP A 61 17.04 28.61 -4.49
CA ASP A 61 17.81 29.13 -5.62
C ASP A 61 18.38 27.95 -6.44
N ALA A 62 18.91 28.21 -7.63
CA ALA A 62 19.45 27.20 -8.55
C ALA A 62 20.60 26.39 -7.96
N GLU A 63 21.44 27.01 -7.10
CA GLU A 63 22.62 26.35 -6.52
C GLU A 63 22.50 26.09 -5.01
N THR A 64 21.65 26.88 -4.32
CA THR A 64 21.53 26.82 -2.86
C THR A 64 20.09 26.70 -2.41
N LEU A 65 19.90 26.05 -1.26
CA LEU A 65 18.62 25.95 -0.58
C LEU A 65 18.79 26.56 0.82
N LEU A 66 17.98 27.58 1.11
CA LEU A 66 17.92 28.15 2.44
C LEU A 66 16.86 27.39 3.24
N LEU A 67 17.30 26.71 4.28
CA LEU A 67 16.50 25.79 5.08
C LEU A 67 16.40 26.31 6.51
N ASP A 68 15.21 26.33 7.07
CA ASP A 68 14.98 26.53 8.49
C ASP A 68 14.95 25.18 9.22
N VAL A 69 15.98 24.91 10.00
CA VAL A 69 16.14 23.69 10.80
C VAL A 69 15.90 24.04 12.27
N GLY A 70 14.65 23.93 12.70
CA GLY A 70 14.28 24.14 14.10
C GLY A 70 14.45 25.58 14.59
N GLY A 71 14.26 26.57 13.72
CA GLY A 71 14.41 28.01 14.01
C GLY A 71 15.77 28.58 13.61
N VAL A 72 16.69 27.75 13.12
CA VAL A 72 18.00 28.18 12.62
C VAL A 72 18.01 28.09 11.10
N GLN A 73 18.24 29.23 10.45
CA GLN A 73 18.42 29.27 9.00
C GLN A 73 19.81 28.77 8.62
N MET A 74 19.86 27.79 7.72
CA MET A 74 21.06 27.18 7.20
C MET A 74 21.01 27.18 5.68
N GLN A 75 22.06 27.66 5.05
CA GLN A 75 22.22 27.60 3.60
C GLN A 75 22.93 26.29 3.24
N VAL A 76 22.28 25.44 2.45
CA VAL A 76 22.83 24.16 2.00
C VAL A 76 22.99 24.19 0.48
N ARG A 77 24.16 23.82 -0.02
CA ARG A 77 24.39 23.74 -1.47
C ARG A 77 23.65 22.53 -2.04
N ARG A 78 22.94 22.70 -3.15
CA ARG A 78 22.21 21.59 -3.79
C ARG A 78 23.11 20.40 -4.16
N VAL A 79 24.39 20.66 -4.46
CA VAL A 79 25.37 19.62 -4.80
C VAL A 79 25.71 18.69 -3.62
N THR A 80 25.56 19.15 -2.37
CA THR A 80 25.84 18.32 -1.18
C THR A 80 24.63 17.50 -0.75
N ILE A 81 23.44 17.80 -1.28
CA ILE A 81 22.21 17.08 -0.98
C ILE A 81 22.13 15.82 -1.82
N THR A 82 22.17 14.67 -1.16
CA THR A 82 22.05 13.36 -1.81
C THR A 82 20.59 12.94 -1.95
N ARG A 83 19.73 13.37 -1.02
CA ARG A 83 18.31 13.05 -1.01
C ARG A 83 17.50 14.21 -0.43
N LEU A 84 16.47 14.61 -1.16
CA LEU A 84 15.49 15.59 -0.72
C LEU A 84 14.11 14.95 -0.73
N GLU A 85 13.53 14.77 0.44
CA GLU A 85 12.16 14.31 0.60
C GLU A 85 11.28 15.52 0.90
N VAL A 86 10.15 15.61 0.23
CA VAL A 86 9.19 16.69 0.42
C VAL A 86 7.94 16.15 1.10
N SER A 87 7.42 16.90 2.06
CA SER A 87 6.19 16.55 2.73
C SER A 87 5.00 16.82 1.82
N ASP A 88 4.24 15.77 1.49
CA ASP A 88 2.93 15.89 0.82
C ASP A 88 1.81 16.31 1.80
N GLY A 89 2.19 16.75 3.01
CA GLY A 89 1.28 17.14 4.07
C GLY A 89 0.81 15.98 4.95
N LYS A 90 -0.12 16.32 5.86
CA LYS A 90 -0.72 15.35 6.78
C LYS A 90 -1.74 14.50 6.03
N ARG A 91 -1.50 13.19 5.98
CA ARG A 91 -2.43 12.20 5.43
C ARG A 91 -3.74 12.26 6.22
N ASN A 92 -4.87 12.27 5.50
CA ASN A 92 -6.20 12.20 6.11
C ASN A 92 -6.38 10.84 6.82
N ARG A 93 -6.30 10.84 8.16
CA ARG A 93 -6.40 9.63 8.98
C ARG A 93 -7.72 8.91 8.81
N VAL A 94 -8.81 9.64 8.57
CA VAL A 94 -10.16 9.06 8.41
C VAL A 94 -10.23 8.22 7.14
N LEU A 95 -9.71 8.74 6.02
CA LEU A 95 -9.68 8.02 4.75
C LEU A 95 -8.85 6.73 4.85
N TRP A 96 -7.74 6.77 5.59
CA TRP A 96 -6.88 5.60 5.78
C TRP A 96 -7.42 4.59 6.77
N GLY A 97 -8.14 5.05 7.79
CA GLY A 97 -8.95 4.17 8.64
C GLY A 97 -10.04 3.45 7.85
N ALA A 98 -10.75 4.16 6.96
CA ALA A 98 -11.75 3.55 6.09
C ALA A 98 -11.13 2.50 5.14
N TYR A 99 -10.01 2.84 4.50
CA TYR A 99 -9.29 1.91 3.62
C TYR A 99 -8.78 0.68 4.38
N GLY A 100 -8.13 0.88 5.52
CA GLY A 100 -7.66 -0.19 6.38
C GLY A 100 -8.80 -1.07 6.85
N GLY A 101 -9.94 -0.48 7.22
CA GLY A 101 -11.13 -1.21 7.65
C GLY A 101 -11.75 -2.05 6.54
N ALA A 102 -11.84 -1.51 5.32
CA ALA A 102 -12.33 -2.26 4.16
C ALA A 102 -11.41 -3.46 3.86
N LEU A 103 -10.09 -3.24 3.85
CA LEU A 103 -9.11 -4.31 3.60
C LEU A 103 -9.16 -5.39 4.70
N GLY A 104 -9.22 -4.96 5.97
CA GLY A 104 -9.32 -5.86 7.12
C GLY A 104 -10.59 -6.69 7.11
N ALA A 105 -11.72 -6.13 6.70
CA ALA A 105 -12.99 -6.86 6.57
C ALA A 105 -12.91 -7.93 5.47
N VAL A 106 -12.33 -7.60 4.32
CA VAL A 106 -12.12 -8.58 3.22
C VAL A 106 -11.23 -9.74 3.68
N LEU A 107 -10.11 -9.43 4.34
CA LEU A 107 -9.20 -10.44 4.88
C LEU A 107 -9.85 -11.29 5.97
N GLY A 108 -10.60 -10.67 6.89
CA GLY A 108 -11.36 -11.37 7.93
C GLY A 108 -12.41 -12.32 7.34
N TYR A 109 -13.16 -11.88 6.32
CA TYR A 109 -14.11 -12.72 5.61
C TYR A 109 -13.43 -13.91 4.93
N ALA A 110 -12.31 -13.68 4.24
CA ALA A 110 -11.54 -14.74 3.59
C ALA A 110 -10.99 -15.75 4.59
N ALA A 111 -10.44 -15.30 5.72
CA ALA A 111 -9.97 -16.16 6.80
C ALA A 111 -11.11 -17.00 7.40
N GLY A 112 -12.28 -16.38 7.63
CA GLY A 112 -13.48 -17.09 8.08
C GLY A 112 -13.92 -18.19 7.11
N ARG A 113 -13.83 -17.94 5.79
CA ARG A 113 -14.11 -18.94 4.75
C ARG A 113 -13.13 -20.10 4.74
N VAL A 114 -11.83 -19.83 4.93
CA VAL A 114 -10.81 -20.88 5.02
C VAL A 114 -11.03 -21.73 6.26
N HIS A 115 -11.29 -21.10 7.41
CA HIS A 115 -11.55 -21.82 8.66
C HIS A 115 -12.78 -22.74 8.57
N GLN A 116 -13.86 -22.31 7.90
CA GLN A 116 -15.02 -23.16 7.63
C GLN A 116 -14.70 -24.37 6.76
N ASN A 117 -13.84 -24.23 5.75
CA ASN A 117 -13.44 -25.35 4.91
C ASN A 117 -12.62 -26.39 5.69
N ILE A 118 -11.81 -25.95 6.66
CA ILE A 118 -11.04 -26.85 7.54
C ILE A 118 -11.97 -27.54 8.53
N ALA A 119 -12.85 -26.78 9.21
CA ALA A 119 -13.80 -27.34 10.18
C ALA A 119 -14.78 -28.34 9.55
N PHE A 120 -15.20 -28.12 8.30
CA PHE A 120 -16.03 -29.07 7.57
C PHE A 120 -15.29 -30.40 7.33
N ARG A 121 -13.97 -30.34 7.06
CA ARG A 121 -13.13 -31.52 6.81
C ARG A 121 -12.96 -32.39 8.07
N ASP A 122 -12.86 -31.76 9.24
CA ASP A 122 -12.65 -32.47 10.51
C ASP A 122 -13.94 -32.97 11.17
N SER A 123 -15.09 -32.36 10.85
CA SER A 123 -16.40 -32.77 11.37
C SER A 123 -16.98 -34.04 10.73
N VAL A 124 -16.31 -34.60 9.72
CA VAL A 124 -16.64 -35.92 9.16
C VAL A 124 -16.03 -37.00 10.04
N ARG A 125 -16.48 -37.13 11.29
CA ARG A 125 -16.32 -38.39 12.03
C ARG A 125 -17.56 -39.22 11.78
N VAL A 126 -17.35 -40.37 11.16
CA VAL A 126 -18.37 -41.39 11.00
C VAL A 126 -18.56 -42.03 12.37
N GLU A 127 -19.49 -41.51 13.17
CA GLU A 127 -19.97 -42.23 14.34
C GLU A 127 -20.85 -43.38 13.85
N CYS A 128 -20.26 -44.58 13.81
CA CYS A 128 -21.04 -45.80 13.71
C CYS A 128 -21.77 -46.00 15.03
N VAL A 129 -23.06 -45.66 15.05
CA VAL A 129 -23.95 -46.08 16.14
C VAL A 129 -24.04 -47.62 16.06
N PRO A 130 -23.79 -48.35 17.16
CA PRO A 130 -23.84 -49.80 17.16
C PRO A 130 -25.31 -50.25 17.16
N SER A 131 -25.97 -50.17 16.02
CA SER A 131 -27.18 -50.94 15.73
C SER A 131 -26.88 -51.84 14.54
N ALA A 132 -27.22 -53.12 14.67
CA ALA A 132 -26.87 -54.23 13.77
C ALA A 132 -27.41 -54.10 12.32
N GLU A 133 -28.00 -52.97 11.97
CA GLU A 133 -28.39 -52.61 10.62
C GLU A 133 -27.83 -51.22 10.33
N CYS A 134 -26.72 -51.15 9.62
CA CYS A 134 -26.30 -49.93 8.95
C CYS A 134 -26.61 -50.10 7.45
N PRO A 135 -27.88 -49.91 7.03
CA PRO A 135 -28.23 -50.01 5.62
C PRO A 135 -27.53 -48.87 4.87
N ARG A 136 -27.08 -49.18 3.65
CA ARG A 136 -26.41 -48.25 2.73
C ARG A 136 -27.19 -46.94 2.62
N GLY A 137 -26.72 -45.90 3.33
CA GLY A 137 -27.44 -44.63 3.37
C GLY A 137 -26.88 -43.65 4.39
N PHE A 138 -25.57 -43.46 4.43
CA PHE A 138 -24.96 -42.38 5.22
C PHE A 138 -25.50 -41.04 4.72
N ARG A 139 -26.47 -40.46 5.44
CA ARG A 139 -26.90 -39.08 5.23
C ARG A 139 -25.97 -38.16 6.00
N TYR A 140 -25.01 -37.59 5.28
CA TYR A 140 -24.24 -36.45 5.76
C TYR A 140 -25.21 -35.29 6.03
N ALA A 141 -25.42 -34.93 7.29
CA ALA A 141 -26.06 -33.67 7.63
C ALA A 141 -24.94 -32.61 7.70
N PRO A 142 -24.75 -31.76 6.68
CA PRO A 142 -23.77 -30.69 6.77
C PRO A 142 -24.13 -29.79 7.95
N ARG A 143 -23.22 -29.65 8.92
CA ARG A 143 -23.38 -28.69 10.00
C ARG A 143 -23.37 -27.31 9.35
N LYS A 144 -24.54 -26.66 9.25
CA LYS A 144 -24.64 -25.30 8.72
C LYS A 144 -23.78 -24.41 9.62
N PRO A 145 -22.75 -23.72 9.08
CA PRO A 145 -22.00 -22.80 9.88
C PRO A 145 -22.94 -21.71 10.38
N ASP A 146 -22.86 -21.40 11.66
CA ASP A 146 -23.66 -20.34 12.25
C ASP A 146 -23.27 -18.99 11.59
N PRO A 147 -24.21 -18.29 10.93
CA PRO A 147 -23.92 -17.03 10.26
C PRO A 147 -23.32 -15.98 11.22
N ARG A 148 -23.61 -16.06 12.52
CA ARG A 148 -23.10 -15.12 13.54
C ARG A 148 -21.59 -15.18 13.70
N HIS A 149 -20.99 -16.36 13.50
CA HIS A 149 -19.53 -16.52 13.59
C HIS A 149 -18.80 -15.85 12.40
N MET A 150 -19.37 -15.90 11.19
CA MET A 150 -18.77 -15.21 10.04
C MET A 150 -18.86 -13.69 10.18
N THR A 151 -19.98 -13.17 10.66
CA THR A 151 -20.14 -11.73 10.88
C THR A 151 -19.17 -11.23 11.93
N ALA A 152 -18.96 -11.99 13.01
CA ALA A 152 -18.02 -11.64 14.07
C ALA A 152 -16.56 -11.57 13.57
N ILE A 153 -16.10 -12.60 12.82
CA ILE A 153 -14.73 -12.63 12.27
C ILE A 153 -14.51 -11.49 11.27
N THR A 154 -15.51 -11.22 10.41
CA THR A 154 -15.43 -10.14 9.42
C THR A 154 -15.40 -8.77 10.10
N ALA A 155 -16.27 -8.56 11.10
CA ALA A 155 -16.30 -7.32 11.88
C ALA A 155 -14.99 -7.10 12.64
N ALA A 156 -14.47 -8.14 13.29
CA ALA A 156 -13.17 -8.09 13.98
C ALA A 156 -12.04 -7.72 13.00
N GLY A 157 -11.96 -8.39 11.85
CA GLY A 157 -10.98 -8.06 10.81
C GLY A 157 -11.09 -6.61 10.34
N GLY A 158 -12.31 -6.12 10.11
CA GLY A 158 -12.56 -4.73 9.73
C GLY A 158 -12.14 -3.73 10.81
N THR A 159 -12.45 -3.98 12.08
CA THR A 159 -12.04 -3.10 13.18
C THR A 159 -10.53 -3.04 13.34
N ILE A 160 -9.84 -4.20 13.27
CA ILE A 160 -8.38 -4.26 13.37
C ILE A 160 -7.75 -3.50 12.19
N GLY A 161 -8.22 -3.75 10.97
CA GLY A 161 -7.75 -3.05 9.79
C GLY A 161 -7.93 -1.53 9.87
N ALA A 162 -9.07 -1.07 10.40
CA ALA A 162 -9.33 0.35 10.57
C ALA A 162 -8.38 0.99 11.60
N VAL A 163 -8.18 0.35 12.75
CA VAL A 163 -7.25 0.82 13.78
C VAL A 163 -5.82 0.90 13.23
N VAL A 164 -5.35 -0.15 12.54
CA VAL A 164 -4.02 -0.15 11.92
C VAL A 164 -3.91 0.97 10.88
N GLY A 165 -4.93 1.16 10.04
CA GLY A 165 -4.97 2.23 9.04
C GLY A 165 -4.88 3.64 9.63
N VAL A 166 -5.45 3.87 10.82
CA VAL A 166 -5.36 5.14 11.56
C VAL A 166 -4.03 5.29 12.30
N ALA A 167 -3.50 4.20 12.85
CA ALA A 167 -2.32 4.20 13.71
C ALA A 167 -1.01 4.37 12.93
N LEU A 168 -0.98 4.03 11.64
CA LEU A 168 0.22 4.20 10.83
C LEU A 168 0.58 5.70 10.68
N PRO A 169 1.87 6.07 10.89
CA PRO A 169 2.30 7.45 10.82
C PRO A 169 1.93 8.08 9.47
N GLY A 170 1.28 9.25 9.57
CA GLY A 170 0.56 9.88 8.46
C GLY A 170 1.35 10.92 7.68
N GLU A 171 2.66 11.05 7.89
CA GLU A 171 3.46 11.92 7.02
C GLU A 171 3.89 11.13 5.79
N ARG A 172 3.47 11.62 4.62
CA ARG A 172 3.97 11.14 3.35
C ARG A 172 5.16 11.98 2.96
N TRP A 173 6.28 11.30 2.80
CA TRP A 173 7.52 11.88 2.31
C TRP A 173 7.71 11.37 0.89
N ARG A 174 7.84 12.28 -0.05
CA ARG A 174 8.06 11.98 -1.46
C ARG A 174 9.47 12.39 -1.83
N ASP A 175 10.24 11.46 -2.39
CA ASP A 175 11.56 11.77 -2.93
C ASP A 175 11.43 12.69 -4.15
N ILE A 176 12.13 13.82 -4.10
CA ILE A 176 12.32 14.70 -5.25
C ILE A 176 13.78 14.57 -5.69
N SER A 177 13.95 14.25 -6.96
CA SER A 177 15.28 14.26 -7.57
C SER A 177 15.70 15.71 -7.80
N LEU A 178 16.69 16.16 -7.03
CA LEU A 178 17.33 17.47 -7.23
C LEU A 178 18.23 17.50 -8.48
N ARG A 179 18.44 16.35 -9.13
CA ARG A 179 19.09 16.28 -10.44
C ARG A 179 18.08 16.69 -11.50
N SER A 180 17.88 18.00 -11.67
CA SER A 180 17.47 18.52 -12.97
C SER A 180 18.40 17.90 -14.00
N ALA A 181 17.86 17.07 -14.89
CA ALA A 181 18.63 16.52 -15.99
C ALA A 181 19.11 17.69 -16.86
N LEU A 182 20.25 18.27 -16.51
CA LEU A 182 21.15 18.90 -17.46
C LEU A 182 21.60 17.78 -18.38
N LEU A 183 20.70 17.35 -19.27
CA LEU A 183 21.14 16.82 -20.55
C LEU A 183 21.86 18.01 -21.17
N PRO A 184 23.19 17.93 -21.41
CA PRO A 184 23.79 18.86 -22.31
C PRO A 184 23.07 18.67 -23.65
N ALA A 185 22.13 19.57 -23.94
CA ALA A 185 21.69 19.82 -25.30
C ALA A 185 22.88 20.50 -25.97
N GLU A 186 23.94 19.72 -26.21
CA GLU A 186 25.04 20.11 -27.05
C GLU A 186 24.41 20.27 -28.45
N PRO A 187 24.29 21.49 -29.00
CA PRO A 187 23.81 21.63 -30.36
C PRO A 187 24.96 21.18 -31.25
N ARG A 188 25.12 19.86 -31.43
CA ARG A 188 25.92 19.33 -32.53
C ARG A 188 25.21 19.73 -33.82
N ARG A 189 25.64 20.88 -34.36
CA ARG A 189 25.41 21.27 -35.75
C ARG A 189 25.69 20.06 -36.63
N GLY A 190 24.61 19.46 -37.15
CA GLY A 190 24.68 18.38 -38.12
C GLY A 190 24.43 16.98 -37.57
N ARG A 191 23.21 16.70 -37.09
CA ARG A 191 22.35 15.56 -37.49
C ARG A 191 21.25 15.34 -36.45
N LEU A 192 20.01 15.39 -36.90
CA LEU A 192 18.81 15.01 -36.14
C LEU A 192 18.96 13.56 -35.63
N ALA A 193 19.25 13.39 -34.34
CA ALA A 193 19.08 12.12 -33.64
C ALA A 193 17.88 12.27 -32.71
N LEU A 194 16.76 11.64 -33.10
CA LEU A 194 15.53 11.59 -32.32
C LEU A 194 15.74 10.55 -31.21
N ALA A 195 16.04 11.02 -30.00
CA ALA A 195 16.22 10.15 -28.83
C ALA A 195 14.85 9.86 -28.19
N VAL A 196 14.27 8.70 -28.49
CA VAL A 196 13.17 8.13 -27.71
C VAL A 196 13.79 7.47 -26.48
N GLY A 197 13.70 8.13 -25.32
CA GLY A 197 14.11 7.57 -24.05
C GLY A 197 13.06 6.62 -23.50
N VAL A 198 13.36 5.32 -23.45
CA VAL A 198 12.65 4.35 -22.61
C VAL A 198 13.44 4.20 -21.30
N ARG A 199 12.77 4.34 -20.15
CA ARG A 199 13.35 4.03 -18.84
C ARG A 199 12.49 2.97 -18.14
N PHE A 200 13.18 1.94 -17.64
CA PHE A 200 12.62 0.86 -16.80
C PHE A 200 12.44 1.33 -15.36
#